data_AF-A0A1Y2G0Z5-F1
#
_entry.id   AF-A0A1Y2G0Z5-F1
#
_cell.length_a   1.000
_cell.length_b   1.000
_cell.length_c   1.000
_cell.angle_alpha   90.00
_cell.angle_beta   90.00
_cell.angle_gamma   90.00
#
_symmetry.space_group_name_H-M   'P 1'
#
loop_
_entity.id
_entity.type
_entity.pdbx_description
1 polymer ?
#
loop_
_entity_poly.entity_id
_entity_poly.type
_entity_poly.pdbx_seq_one_letter_code
_entity_poly.pdbx_strand_id
1 'polypeptide(L)'
;MAPKPRGLKASKKATPAFDPSAAAAPVASTSDEKSVERTMPLDQDHLSISDLFELRLTVLDELLANGDADKQEEARGMLRGILHGAEVLLELLPEDYQDLDPNDDDEETKKLAALGLANDMAQSFLFYLQGFALHELASILPPPEPLAHSAVSSAQGAKKRKVDLSEPTDPAVWLDEATEKFEAALEIVNEDEGTLWTLMVIGGLVRSNAERGALAIKRGDTETADDCMGKGHESYLDGTTLDSIGSYGHSSFDTAEFLVEYGDPITAFLGGISALIAFVEAADPLDGDQRLGILSQVNEVLAEQTEHLEGELKKNDNFGKDGKLQEQGKKWQFEISAVVADGLLAQFVMLEDSVEAEFRPDEDEDAENEEDGEGEVTPLPVDAESVKGAREAGQKAIDALRRSINLSAELPDAKQVKTLQLAQYKKLEEAYLVYSALFNPDDVEGTKKVEDELAQVRKDGGLEVEEAGEKTEEEEGEEKN
;
A
#
# COMPACT_ATOMS: atom_id res chain seq x y z
N MET A 1 12.41 40.10 50.09
CA MET A 1 11.06 40.58 50.49
C MET A 1 10.60 41.64 49.50
N ALA A 2 9.27 41.76 49.32
CA ALA A 2 8.51 42.49 48.27
C ALA A 2 8.26 41.65 46.98
N PRO A 3 7.10 41.80 46.29
CA PRO A 3 5.87 41.05 46.58
C PRO A 3 5.25 40.33 45.36
N LYS A 4 4.30 39.40 45.60
CA LYS A 4 3.40 38.84 44.58
C LYS A 4 2.41 39.89 44.04
N PRO A 5 2.05 39.82 42.74
CA PRO A 5 0.69 40.11 42.25
C PRO A 5 0.10 38.88 41.53
N ARG A 6 -1.00 38.29 42.01
CA ARG A 6 -2.43 38.51 41.63
C ARG A 6 -2.77 38.21 40.15
N GLY A 7 -3.09 36.93 39.94
CA GLY A 7 -4.23 36.38 39.17
C GLY A 7 -4.80 37.13 37.97
N LEU A 8 -4.65 36.52 36.80
CA LEU A 8 -5.52 36.66 35.64
C LEU A 8 -5.94 35.26 35.18
N LYS A 9 -7.25 35.02 35.20
CA LYS A 9 -7.89 33.76 34.80
C LYS A 9 -7.79 33.63 33.27
N ALA A 10 -7.18 32.55 32.79
CA ALA A 10 -7.29 32.15 31.40
C ALA A 10 -8.71 31.58 31.16
N SER A 11 -9.40 32.16 30.19
CA SER A 11 -10.72 31.74 29.73
C SER A 11 -10.59 30.36 29.08
N LYS A 12 -11.16 29.32 29.69
CA LYS A 12 -11.43 28.04 29.02
C LYS A 12 -12.49 28.30 27.96
N LYS A 13 -12.12 28.31 26.69
CA LYS A 13 -13.06 28.10 25.59
C LYS A 13 -13.20 26.59 25.43
N ALA A 14 -14.26 26.06 26.03
CA ALA A 14 -14.64 24.66 25.88
C ALA A 14 -15.22 24.47 24.47
N THR A 15 -14.60 23.60 23.69
CA THR A 15 -15.23 22.92 22.55
C THR A 15 -16.35 22.03 23.10
N PRO A 16 -17.59 22.09 22.57
CA PRO A 16 -18.65 21.21 23.04
C PRO A 16 -18.35 19.78 22.58
N ALA A 17 -18.23 18.85 23.52
CA ALA A 17 -18.20 17.43 23.25
C ALA A 17 -19.59 16.98 22.75
N PHE A 18 -19.62 16.35 21.59
CA PHE A 18 -20.81 15.73 21.01
C PHE A 18 -21.20 14.49 21.86
N ASP A 19 -22.41 14.46 22.41
CA ASP A 19 -22.97 13.34 23.15
C ASP A 19 -24.14 12.72 22.37
N PRO A 20 -23.99 11.54 21.75
CA PRO A 20 -25.02 10.93 20.90
C PRO A 20 -26.17 10.27 21.68
N SER A 21 -26.29 10.47 22.99
CA SER A 21 -27.31 9.78 23.82
C SER A 21 -28.52 10.64 24.23
N ALA A 22 -28.67 11.87 23.71
CA ALA A 22 -29.72 12.80 24.15
C ALA A 22 -30.96 12.90 23.24
N ALA A 23 -31.02 12.21 22.10
CA ALA A 23 -32.14 12.28 21.17
C ALA A 23 -33.16 11.14 21.36
N ALA A 24 -33.84 11.10 22.52
CA ALA A 24 -35.05 10.29 22.66
C ALA A 24 -35.96 10.80 23.78
N ALA A 25 -36.94 11.65 23.43
CA ALA A 25 -38.19 11.75 24.16
C ALA A 25 -39.32 12.16 23.19
N PRO A 26 -40.47 11.46 23.18
CA PRO A 26 -41.51 11.67 22.17
C PRO A 26 -42.50 12.76 22.60
N VAL A 27 -42.93 13.60 21.66
CA VAL A 27 -44.15 14.38 21.80
C VAL A 27 -45.14 13.91 20.74
N ALA A 28 -46.23 13.33 21.20
CA ALA A 28 -47.32 12.83 20.38
C ALA A 28 -48.09 13.98 19.70
N SER A 29 -48.46 13.81 18.42
CA SER A 29 -49.78 14.24 17.93
C SER A 29 -50.18 13.57 16.60
N THR A 30 -51.18 12.71 16.68
CA THR A 30 -52.36 12.54 15.80
C THR A 30 -52.21 12.53 14.27
N SER A 31 -52.29 11.30 13.72
CA SER A 31 -53.04 10.80 12.55
C SER A 31 -53.67 11.79 11.54
N ASP A 32 -53.31 11.64 10.26
CA ASP A 32 -54.25 11.24 9.20
C ASP A 32 -53.51 10.77 7.93
N GLU A 33 -54.00 9.69 7.32
CA GLU A 33 -53.45 9.01 6.13
C GLU A 33 -53.79 9.76 4.82
N LYS A 34 -52.81 9.88 3.89
CA LYS A 34 -52.94 9.52 2.45
C LYS A 34 -51.70 9.87 1.61
N SER A 35 -51.49 9.02 0.59
CA SER A 35 -50.49 9.01 -0.50
C SER A 35 -49.02 8.88 -0.10
N VAL A 36 -48.46 7.69 -0.33
CA VAL A 36 -47.02 7.42 -0.32
C VAL A 36 -46.42 8.03 -1.60
N GLU A 37 -46.29 9.35 -1.62
CA GLU A 37 -45.19 9.99 -2.34
C GLU A 37 -43.94 9.74 -1.48
N ARG A 38 -42.93 9.10 -2.08
CA ARG A 38 -41.63 8.83 -1.48
C ARG A 38 -40.88 10.17 -1.35
N THR A 39 -41.37 11.02 -0.45
CA THR A 39 -40.66 12.25 -0.07
C THR A 39 -39.51 11.83 0.83
N MET A 40 -38.29 11.98 0.33
CA MET A 40 -37.06 11.74 1.08
C MET A 40 -37.10 12.50 2.43
N PRO A 41 -36.87 11.83 3.57
CA PRO A 41 -36.74 12.52 4.85
C PRO A 41 -35.37 13.22 4.91
N LEU A 42 -35.31 14.46 4.45
CA LEU A 42 -34.09 15.27 4.25
C LEU A 42 -33.61 16.08 5.48
N ASP A 43 -34.01 15.68 6.69
CA ASP A 43 -33.53 16.31 7.94
C ASP A 43 -32.40 15.50 8.63
N GLN A 44 -31.81 14.51 7.94
CA GLN A 44 -30.64 13.78 8.43
C GLN A 44 -29.39 14.34 7.74
N ASP A 45 -28.41 14.78 8.54
CA ASP A 45 -27.09 15.24 8.08
C ASP A 45 -26.33 14.06 7.43
N HIS A 46 -26.65 13.73 6.18
CA HIS A 46 -25.91 12.74 5.40
C HIS A 46 -24.55 13.32 4.98
N LEU A 47 -23.50 12.51 5.05
CA LEU A 47 -22.20 12.85 4.49
C LEU A 47 -22.31 12.83 2.96
N SER A 48 -21.73 13.82 2.28
CA SER A 48 -21.58 13.81 0.83
C SER A 48 -20.45 12.86 0.40
N ILE A 49 -20.38 12.50 -0.89
CA ILE A 49 -19.25 11.72 -1.43
C ILE A 49 -17.90 12.41 -1.14
N SER A 50 -17.84 13.75 -1.26
CA SER A 50 -16.64 14.52 -0.96
C SER A 50 -16.24 14.38 0.52
N ASP A 51 -17.19 14.47 1.44
CA ASP A 51 -16.93 14.26 2.88
C ASP A 51 -16.40 12.84 3.16
N LEU A 52 -16.87 11.82 2.42
CA LEU A 52 -16.38 10.46 2.56
C LEU A 52 -14.94 10.31 2.04
N PHE A 53 -14.56 11.00 0.97
CA PHE A 53 -13.17 11.05 0.53
C PHE A 53 -12.27 11.81 1.50
N GLU A 54 -12.73 12.91 2.08
CA GLU A 54 -11.99 13.61 3.16
C GLU A 54 -11.75 12.70 4.37
N LEU A 55 -12.75 11.91 4.75
CA LEU A 55 -12.61 10.88 5.79
C LEU A 55 -11.59 9.82 5.40
N ARG A 56 -11.59 9.35 4.15
CA ARG A 56 -10.59 8.40 3.65
C ARG A 56 -9.18 8.98 3.76
N LEU A 57 -8.96 10.22 3.34
CA LEU A 57 -7.63 10.86 3.44
C LEU A 57 -7.19 10.97 4.91
N THR A 58 -8.11 11.29 5.81
CA THR A 58 -7.85 11.33 7.25
C THR A 58 -7.48 9.96 7.81
N VAL A 59 -8.16 8.89 7.36
CA VAL A 59 -7.83 7.50 7.74
C VAL A 59 -6.41 7.16 7.32
N LEU A 60 -6.03 7.47 6.08
CA LEU A 60 -4.68 7.21 5.58
C LEU A 60 -3.61 7.91 6.43
N ASP A 61 -3.84 9.18 6.79
CA ASP A 61 -2.95 9.93 7.68
C ASP A 61 -2.83 9.31 9.08
N GLU A 62 -3.94 8.80 9.64
CA GLU A 62 -3.96 8.14 10.95
C GLU A 62 -3.29 6.76 10.92
N LEU A 63 -3.48 5.97 9.86
CA LEU A 63 -2.84 4.66 9.69
C LEU A 63 -1.32 4.79 9.48
N LEU A 64 -0.85 5.85 8.81
CA LEU A 64 0.57 6.15 8.66
C LEU A 64 1.29 6.39 10.00
N ALA A 65 0.55 6.72 11.08
CA ALA A 65 1.11 6.92 12.41
C ALA A 65 1.41 5.61 13.18
N ASN A 66 1.41 4.46 12.50
CA ASN A 66 1.89 3.12 12.89
C ASN A 66 2.17 2.89 14.40
N GLY A 67 1.34 2.05 15.02
CA GLY A 67 1.56 1.50 16.36
C GLY A 67 0.87 2.24 17.51
N ASP A 68 0.12 3.31 17.23
CA ASP A 68 -0.75 3.95 18.21
C ASP A 68 -2.15 3.29 18.18
N ALA A 69 -2.45 2.49 19.21
CA ALA A 69 -3.71 1.77 19.33
C ALA A 69 -4.93 2.71 19.40
N ASP A 70 -4.78 3.92 19.95
CA ASP A 70 -5.88 4.88 20.02
C ASP A 70 -6.19 5.42 18.62
N LYS A 71 -5.16 5.69 17.81
CA LYS A 71 -5.31 6.11 16.41
C LYS A 71 -5.86 5.00 15.52
N GLN A 72 -5.46 3.75 15.74
CA GLN A 72 -6.03 2.60 15.03
C GLN A 72 -7.54 2.42 15.33
N GLU A 73 -7.97 2.62 16.58
CA GLU A 73 -9.39 2.56 16.91
C GLU A 73 -10.17 3.77 16.36
N GLU A 74 -9.54 4.95 16.30
CA GLU A 74 -10.11 6.13 15.63
C GLU A 74 -10.28 5.88 14.13
N ALA A 75 -9.24 5.39 13.45
CA ALA A 75 -9.28 4.97 12.05
C ALA A 75 -10.38 3.94 11.83
N ARG A 76 -10.50 2.92 12.69
CA ARG A 76 -11.57 1.92 12.63
C ARG A 76 -12.96 2.54 12.74
N GLY A 77 -13.13 3.54 13.61
CA GLY A 77 -14.38 4.30 13.71
C GLY A 77 -14.72 5.07 12.43
N MET A 78 -13.72 5.71 11.82
CA MET A 78 -13.88 6.43 10.55
C MET A 78 -14.19 5.49 9.38
N LEU A 79 -13.52 4.34 9.30
CA LEU A 79 -13.76 3.31 8.28
C LEU A 79 -15.21 2.79 8.30
N ARG A 80 -15.77 2.54 9.49
CA ARG A 80 -17.20 2.22 9.63
C ARG A 80 -18.12 3.36 9.20
N GLY A 81 -17.72 4.59 9.48
CA GLY A 81 -18.41 5.79 9.02
C GLY A 81 -18.46 5.86 7.50
N ILE A 82 -17.36 5.51 6.83
CA ILE A 82 -17.29 5.43 5.37
C ILE A 82 -18.24 4.34 4.84
N LEU A 83 -18.20 3.12 5.39
CA LEU A 83 -19.10 2.03 4.98
C LEU A 83 -20.57 2.41 5.10
N HIS A 84 -20.96 2.92 6.27
CA HIS A 84 -22.34 3.32 6.52
C HIS A 84 -22.77 4.50 5.64
N GLY A 85 -21.92 5.51 5.49
CA GLY A 85 -22.18 6.66 4.63
C GLY A 85 -22.36 6.24 3.17
N ALA A 86 -21.49 5.37 2.67
CA ALA A 86 -21.58 4.87 1.31
C ALA A 86 -22.84 4.02 1.08
N GLU A 87 -23.20 3.15 2.02
CA GLU A 87 -24.43 2.35 1.97
C GLU A 87 -25.67 3.25 1.92
N VAL A 88 -25.75 4.25 2.80
CA VAL A 88 -26.86 5.21 2.82
C VAL A 88 -26.96 5.97 1.50
N LEU A 89 -25.85 6.45 0.95
CA LEU A 89 -25.84 7.18 -0.32
C LEU A 89 -26.23 6.29 -1.52
N LEU A 90 -25.82 5.02 -1.52
CA LEU A 90 -26.23 4.06 -2.56
C LEU A 90 -27.74 3.85 -2.57
N GLU A 91 -28.41 3.82 -1.41
CA GLU A 91 -29.88 3.72 -1.33
C GLU A 91 -30.60 4.98 -1.87
N LEU A 92 -29.92 6.12 -1.91
CA LEU A 92 -30.46 7.38 -2.40
C LEU A 92 -30.22 7.58 -3.91
N LEU A 93 -29.40 6.73 -4.54
CA LEU A 93 -29.08 6.82 -5.96
C LEU A 93 -30.33 6.47 -6.81
N PRO A 94 -30.84 7.37 -7.67
CA PRO A 94 -31.97 7.06 -8.54
C PRO A 94 -31.64 5.97 -9.57
N GLU A 95 -32.64 5.21 -10.05
CA GLU A 95 -32.43 4.18 -11.09
C GLU A 95 -31.92 4.79 -12.43
N ASP A 96 -32.31 6.04 -12.74
CA ASP A 96 -31.93 6.78 -13.95
C ASP A 96 -30.90 7.89 -13.66
N TYR A 97 -30.04 7.72 -12.64
CA TYR A 97 -29.14 8.79 -12.16
C TYR A 97 -28.15 9.32 -13.22
N GLN A 98 -27.83 8.51 -14.23
CA GLN A 98 -26.93 8.87 -15.34
C GLN A 98 -27.52 9.91 -16.30
N ASP A 99 -28.84 10.14 -16.24
CA ASP A 99 -29.53 11.13 -17.08
C ASP A 99 -29.80 12.46 -16.32
N LEU A 100 -29.28 12.62 -15.10
CA LEU A 100 -29.49 13.82 -14.29
C LEU A 100 -28.61 14.97 -14.79
N ASP A 101 -29.22 16.09 -15.20
CA ASP A 101 -28.47 17.34 -15.45
C ASP A 101 -28.24 18.04 -14.11
N PRO A 102 -26.99 18.15 -13.61
CA PRO A 102 -26.71 18.80 -12.32
C PRO A 102 -27.06 20.30 -12.29
N ASN A 103 -27.36 20.90 -13.46
CA ASN A 103 -27.82 22.28 -13.58
C ASN A 103 -29.34 22.43 -13.62
N ASP A 104 -30.09 21.31 -13.53
CA ASP A 104 -31.54 21.40 -13.45
C ASP A 104 -31.94 22.16 -12.18
N ASP A 105 -32.94 23.02 -12.33
CA ASP A 105 -33.33 23.97 -11.29
C ASP A 105 -34.21 23.31 -10.22
N ASP A 106 -34.56 22.03 -10.40
CA ASP A 106 -35.37 21.27 -9.48
C ASP A 106 -34.65 21.00 -8.15
N GLU A 107 -35.44 21.03 -7.07
CA GLU A 107 -34.93 20.91 -5.71
C GLU A 107 -34.41 19.51 -5.37
N GLU A 108 -34.70 18.49 -6.18
CA GLU A 108 -34.27 17.11 -5.95
C GLU A 108 -32.87 16.89 -6.54
N THR A 109 -32.66 17.28 -7.80
CA THR A 109 -31.35 17.28 -8.46
C THR A 109 -30.35 18.15 -7.71
N LYS A 110 -30.72 19.34 -7.24
CA LYS A 110 -29.82 20.18 -6.41
C LYS A 110 -29.38 19.49 -5.12
N LYS A 111 -30.24 18.66 -4.52
CA LYS A 111 -29.90 17.89 -3.32
C LYS A 111 -29.00 16.71 -3.63
N LEU A 112 -29.29 15.98 -4.71
CA LEU A 112 -28.43 14.90 -5.19
C LEU A 112 -27.05 15.44 -5.58
N ALA A 113 -26.99 16.58 -6.28
CA ALA A 113 -25.75 17.27 -6.59
C ALA A 113 -24.98 17.70 -5.34
N ALA A 114 -25.65 18.21 -4.30
CA ALA A 114 -25.01 18.56 -3.03
C ALA A 114 -24.43 17.34 -2.29
N LEU A 115 -25.00 16.15 -2.49
CA LEU A 115 -24.46 14.89 -1.96
C LEU A 115 -23.38 14.27 -2.87
N GLY A 116 -23.14 14.83 -4.06
CA GLY A 116 -22.24 14.28 -5.08
C GLY A 116 -22.86 13.17 -5.94
N LEU A 117 -24.18 12.94 -5.84
CA LEU A 117 -24.90 11.86 -6.54
C LEU A 117 -25.35 12.24 -7.95
N ALA A 118 -25.33 13.52 -8.32
CA ALA A 118 -25.56 13.97 -9.70
C ALA A 118 -24.27 13.88 -10.54
N ASN A 119 -23.67 12.69 -10.55
CA ASN A 119 -22.43 12.37 -11.27
C ASN A 119 -22.53 10.91 -11.73
N ASP A 120 -22.27 10.65 -13.00
CA ASP A 120 -22.33 9.30 -13.61
C ASP A 120 -21.38 8.31 -12.93
N MET A 121 -20.31 8.81 -12.30
CA MET A 121 -19.32 8.05 -11.55
C MET A 121 -19.68 7.84 -10.07
N ALA A 122 -20.76 8.47 -9.57
CA ALA A 122 -21.10 8.44 -8.15
C ALA A 122 -21.21 7.02 -7.59
N GLN A 123 -21.81 6.09 -8.34
CA GLN A 123 -21.92 4.71 -7.92
C GLN A 123 -20.55 4.01 -7.84
N SER A 124 -19.65 4.26 -8.80
CA SER A 124 -18.27 3.74 -8.77
C SER A 124 -17.49 4.32 -7.57
N PHE A 125 -17.66 5.62 -7.29
CA PHE A 125 -17.05 6.27 -6.12
C PHE A 125 -17.46 5.61 -4.80
N LEU A 126 -18.75 5.32 -4.65
CA LEU A 126 -19.29 4.69 -3.46
C LEU A 126 -18.79 3.25 -3.31
N PHE A 127 -18.75 2.47 -4.38
CA PHE A 127 -18.17 1.11 -4.34
C PHE A 127 -16.67 1.12 -4.03
N TYR A 128 -15.90 2.04 -4.63
CA TYR A 128 -14.49 2.21 -4.28
C TYR A 128 -14.30 2.54 -2.79
N LEU A 129 -15.08 3.46 -2.24
CA LEU A 129 -15.01 3.83 -0.82
C LEU A 129 -15.37 2.65 0.09
N GLN A 130 -16.33 1.82 -0.30
CA GLN A 130 -16.64 0.58 0.40
C GLN A 130 -15.46 -0.40 0.34
N GLY A 131 -14.92 -0.67 -0.85
CA GLY A 131 -13.77 -1.57 -1.04
C GLY A 131 -12.55 -1.12 -0.23
N PHE A 132 -12.22 0.18 -0.31
CA PHE A 132 -11.17 0.80 0.50
C PHE A 132 -11.40 0.56 1.99
N ALA A 133 -12.61 0.83 2.48
CA ALA A 133 -12.86 0.75 3.91
C ALA A 133 -12.84 -0.69 4.43
N LEU A 134 -13.36 -1.64 3.66
CA LEU A 134 -13.30 -3.08 3.96
C LEU A 134 -11.86 -3.58 3.97
N HIS A 135 -11.05 -3.18 2.98
CA HIS A 135 -9.63 -3.53 2.88
C HIS A 135 -8.86 -3.06 4.11
N GLU A 136 -8.94 -1.78 4.44
CA GLU A 136 -8.18 -1.21 5.57
C GLU A 136 -8.68 -1.76 6.92
N LEU A 137 -9.97 -2.11 7.04
CA LEU A 137 -10.48 -2.84 8.20
C LEU A 137 -9.82 -4.21 8.34
N ALA A 138 -9.60 -4.94 7.23
CA ALA A 138 -8.89 -6.22 7.26
C ALA A 138 -7.44 -6.05 7.74
N SER A 139 -6.75 -5.00 7.30
CA SER A 139 -5.34 -4.74 7.63
C SER A 139 -5.10 -4.38 9.11
N ILE A 140 -6.11 -3.85 9.81
CA ILE A 140 -6.02 -3.49 11.25
C ILE A 140 -6.56 -4.58 12.20
N LEU A 141 -6.80 -5.79 11.69
CA LEU A 141 -7.19 -6.96 12.49
C LEU A 141 -5.99 -7.81 12.96
N PRO A 142 -6.09 -8.48 14.13
CA PRO A 142 -7.17 -8.34 15.12
C PRO A 142 -7.11 -6.97 15.77
N PRO A 143 -8.24 -6.45 16.31
CA PRO A 143 -8.21 -5.17 17.01
C PRO A 143 -7.16 -5.22 18.12
N PRO A 144 -6.46 -4.11 18.41
CA PRO A 144 -5.46 -4.07 19.45
C PRO A 144 -6.04 -4.66 20.73
N GLU A 145 -5.30 -5.60 21.36
CA GLU A 145 -5.77 -6.31 22.55
C GLU A 145 -6.36 -5.31 23.56
N PRO A 146 -7.52 -5.62 24.17
CA PRO A 146 -8.20 -4.62 24.97
C PRO A 146 -7.42 -4.46 26.27
N LEU A 147 -6.54 -3.46 26.39
CA LEU A 147 -6.00 -2.98 27.67
C LEU A 147 -5.92 -4.12 28.69
N ALA A 148 -5.16 -5.17 28.37
CA ALA A 148 -5.34 -6.48 28.99
C ALA A 148 -5.31 -6.34 30.52
N HIS A 149 -6.50 -6.42 31.11
CA HIS A 149 -6.79 -6.54 32.53
C HIS A 149 -6.31 -5.49 33.55
N SER A 150 -5.80 -4.28 33.22
CA SER A 150 -5.37 -3.33 34.29
C SER A 150 -5.91 -1.89 34.28
N ALA A 151 -6.64 -1.42 33.26
CA ALA A 151 -7.22 -0.06 33.28
C ALA A 151 -8.74 -0.01 33.54
N VAL A 152 -9.34 -1.07 34.08
CA VAL A 152 -10.79 -1.12 34.38
C VAL A 152 -11.19 -0.31 35.63
N SER A 153 -10.27 0.38 36.31
CA SER A 153 -10.62 1.06 37.59
C SER A 153 -10.32 2.54 37.74
N SER A 154 -9.83 3.28 36.73
CA SER A 154 -9.47 4.70 37.00
C SER A 154 -9.57 5.70 35.83
N ALA A 155 -10.60 5.59 35.00
CA ALA A 155 -10.99 6.71 34.13
C ALA A 155 -12.51 6.96 34.23
N GLN A 156 -12.91 7.70 35.27
CA GLN A 156 -14.22 8.34 35.33
C GLN A 156 -14.29 9.39 34.21
N GLY A 157 -14.81 9.03 33.03
CA GLY A 157 -15.16 10.01 32.00
C GLY A 157 -15.27 9.53 30.56
N ALA A 158 -14.58 8.46 30.15
CA ALA A 158 -14.66 7.97 28.77
C ALA A 158 -15.74 6.89 28.65
N LYS A 159 -16.75 7.13 27.81
CA LYS A 159 -17.71 6.08 27.41
C LYS A 159 -16.93 4.95 26.75
N LYS A 160 -16.84 3.79 27.40
CA LYS A 160 -16.39 2.54 26.77
C LYS A 160 -17.28 2.29 25.57
N ARG A 161 -16.79 2.51 24.35
CA ARG A 161 -17.48 2.03 23.14
C ARG A 161 -17.38 0.51 23.17
N LYS A 162 -18.54 -0.16 23.13
CA LYS A 162 -18.58 -1.62 23.03
C LYS A 162 -17.97 -1.98 21.68
N VAL A 163 -16.98 -2.88 21.67
CA VAL A 163 -16.61 -3.62 20.47
C VAL A 163 -17.87 -4.30 19.97
N ASP A 164 -18.26 -4.05 18.71
CA ASP A 164 -19.39 -4.73 18.12
C ASP A 164 -19.02 -6.20 17.89
N LEU A 165 -19.81 -7.10 18.44
CA LEU A 165 -19.55 -8.55 18.42
C LEU A 165 -20.12 -9.21 17.16
N SER A 166 -20.83 -8.47 16.30
CA SER A 166 -21.35 -8.97 15.01
C SER A 166 -20.38 -8.83 13.84
N GLU A 167 -19.29 -8.09 14.01
CA GLU A 167 -18.30 -7.90 12.95
C GLU A 167 -17.49 -9.17 12.69
N PRO A 168 -17.20 -9.51 11.43
CA PRO A 168 -16.28 -10.59 11.11
C PRO A 168 -14.93 -10.36 11.80
N THR A 169 -14.47 -11.36 12.55
CA THR A 169 -13.13 -11.35 13.16
C THR A 169 -12.06 -11.89 12.22
N ASP A 170 -12.49 -12.47 11.11
CA ASP A 170 -11.64 -13.05 10.09
C ASP A 170 -11.34 -11.99 9.01
N PRO A 171 -10.08 -11.59 8.82
CA PRO A 171 -9.68 -10.66 7.76
C PRO A 171 -10.06 -11.13 6.35
N ALA A 172 -10.13 -12.45 6.10
CA ALA A 172 -10.48 -13.00 4.79
C ALA A 172 -11.88 -12.55 4.34
N VAL A 173 -12.85 -12.50 5.26
CA VAL A 173 -14.23 -12.09 4.97
C VAL A 173 -14.28 -10.63 4.50
N TRP A 174 -13.47 -9.77 5.13
CA TRP A 174 -13.38 -8.37 4.74
C TRP A 174 -12.68 -8.18 3.40
N LEU A 175 -11.63 -8.96 3.11
CA LEU A 175 -10.92 -8.92 1.83
C LEU A 175 -11.78 -9.46 0.68
N ASP A 176 -12.55 -10.53 0.89
CA ASP A 176 -13.50 -11.03 -0.11
C ASP A 176 -14.52 -9.95 -0.47
N GLU A 177 -15.14 -9.33 0.53
CA GLU A 177 -16.11 -8.25 0.30
C GLU A 177 -15.43 -7.02 -0.34
N ALA A 178 -14.20 -6.67 0.07
CA ALA A 178 -13.45 -5.57 -0.52
C ALA A 178 -13.20 -5.78 -2.02
N THR A 179 -12.77 -6.99 -2.41
CA THR A 179 -12.58 -7.40 -3.81
C THR A 179 -13.89 -7.24 -4.59
N GLU A 180 -15.01 -7.76 -4.09
CA GLU A 180 -16.32 -7.62 -4.76
C GLU A 180 -16.70 -6.15 -5.00
N LYS A 181 -16.38 -5.25 -4.04
CA LYS A 181 -16.65 -3.82 -4.21
C LYS A 181 -15.74 -3.16 -5.22
N PHE A 182 -14.46 -3.52 -5.28
CA PHE A 182 -13.57 -2.99 -6.32
C PHE A 182 -13.94 -3.49 -7.71
N GLU A 183 -14.35 -4.74 -7.86
CA GLU A 183 -14.89 -5.28 -9.12
C GLU A 183 -16.15 -4.52 -9.55
N ALA A 184 -17.10 -4.31 -8.63
CA ALA A 184 -18.31 -3.53 -8.92
C ALA A 184 -18.00 -2.06 -9.27
N ALA A 185 -16.97 -1.46 -8.65
CA ALA A 185 -16.51 -0.13 -9.03
C ALA A 185 -15.94 -0.13 -10.45
N LEU A 186 -15.17 -1.16 -10.82
CA LEU A 186 -14.52 -1.30 -12.12
C LEU A 186 -15.51 -1.58 -13.25
N GLU A 187 -16.59 -2.34 -13.01
CA GLU A 187 -17.64 -2.58 -14.02
C GLU A 187 -18.30 -1.29 -14.54
N ILE A 188 -18.29 -0.23 -13.74
CA ILE A 188 -18.88 1.08 -14.09
C ILE A 188 -17.88 1.95 -14.86
N VAL A 189 -16.59 1.80 -14.58
CA VAL A 189 -15.53 2.56 -15.24
C VAL A 189 -15.14 1.79 -16.49
N ASN A 190 -15.34 2.36 -17.67
CA ASN A 190 -14.86 1.69 -18.87
C ASN A 190 -13.33 1.56 -18.80
N GLU A 191 -12.81 0.33 -18.75
CA GLU A 191 -11.37 0.03 -18.70
C GLU A 191 -10.63 0.69 -19.88
N ASP A 192 -11.33 0.83 -21.02
CA ASP A 192 -10.82 1.46 -22.24
C ASP A 192 -10.64 3.00 -22.13
N GLU A 193 -11.21 3.65 -21.11
CA GLU A 193 -11.13 5.10 -20.92
C GLU A 193 -9.91 5.54 -20.12
N GLY A 194 -9.23 4.61 -19.43
CA GLY A 194 -7.93 4.84 -18.80
C GLY A 194 -7.87 6.11 -17.94
N THR A 195 -8.75 6.27 -16.96
CA THR A 195 -8.76 7.50 -16.15
C THR A 195 -7.86 7.35 -14.91
N LEU A 196 -7.49 8.47 -14.28
CA LEU A 196 -6.86 8.47 -12.94
C LEU A 196 -7.68 7.69 -11.92
N TRP A 197 -8.99 7.71 -12.09
CA TRP A 197 -9.93 6.94 -11.31
C TRP A 197 -9.78 5.43 -11.53
N THR A 198 -9.67 4.99 -12.79
CA THR A 198 -9.43 3.57 -13.15
C THR A 198 -8.18 3.02 -12.45
N LEU A 199 -7.07 3.78 -12.46
CA LEU A 199 -5.83 3.40 -11.79
C LEU A 199 -6.02 3.17 -10.29
N MET A 200 -6.79 4.04 -9.64
CA MET A 200 -7.01 3.95 -8.21
C MET A 200 -7.86 2.73 -7.83
N VAL A 201 -8.87 2.39 -8.65
CA VAL A 201 -9.70 1.19 -8.47
C VAL A 201 -8.88 -0.08 -8.70
N ILE A 202 -8.11 -0.15 -9.79
CA ILE A 202 -7.23 -1.30 -10.09
C ILE A 202 -6.21 -1.50 -8.97
N GLY A 203 -5.59 -0.43 -8.48
CA GLY A 203 -4.66 -0.50 -7.35
C GLY A 203 -5.29 -1.14 -6.11
N GLY A 204 -6.52 -0.75 -5.77
CA GLY A 204 -7.28 -1.35 -4.67
C GLY A 204 -7.59 -2.82 -4.90
N LEU A 205 -8.06 -3.18 -6.10
CA LEU A 205 -8.41 -4.55 -6.46
C LEU A 205 -7.21 -5.49 -6.41
N VAL A 206 -6.10 -5.11 -7.04
CA VAL A 206 -4.85 -5.88 -7.04
C VAL A 206 -4.34 -6.05 -5.61
N ARG A 207 -4.37 -4.98 -4.79
CA ARG A 207 -3.95 -5.07 -3.39
C ARG A 207 -4.82 -6.06 -2.59
N SER A 208 -6.14 -5.96 -2.73
CA SER A 208 -7.09 -6.85 -2.03
C SER A 208 -6.87 -8.31 -2.41
N ASN A 209 -6.75 -8.62 -3.71
CA ASN A 209 -6.50 -9.97 -4.19
C ASN A 209 -5.15 -10.53 -3.74
N ALA A 210 -4.09 -9.72 -3.75
CA ALA A 210 -2.77 -10.14 -3.30
C ALA A 210 -2.74 -10.43 -1.78
N GLU A 211 -3.33 -9.56 -0.96
CA GLU A 211 -3.42 -9.77 0.48
C GLU A 211 -4.31 -10.98 0.82
N ARG A 212 -5.38 -11.21 0.05
CA ARG A 212 -6.24 -12.41 0.16
C ARG A 212 -5.45 -13.69 -0.14
N GLY A 213 -4.70 -13.72 -1.24
CA GLY A 213 -3.84 -14.84 -1.60
C GLY A 213 -2.77 -15.12 -0.55
N ALA A 214 -2.11 -14.07 -0.04
CA ALA A 214 -1.10 -14.21 1.01
C ALA A 214 -1.70 -14.78 2.31
N LEU A 215 -2.93 -14.39 2.66
CA LEU A 215 -3.64 -14.96 3.81
C LEU A 215 -4.01 -16.43 3.58
N ALA A 216 -4.41 -16.80 2.36
CA ALA A 216 -4.72 -18.18 2.00
C ALA A 216 -3.48 -19.09 2.13
N ILE A 217 -2.31 -18.65 1.65
CA ILE A 217 -1.02 -19.35 1.85
C ILE A 217 -0.75 -19.59 3.33
N LYS A 218 -0.87 -18.54 4.17
CA LYS A 218 -0.65 -18.65 5.63
C LYS A 218 -1.59 -19.67 6.30
N ARG A 219 -2.74 -19.94 5.71
CA ARG A 219 -3.74 -20.91 6.19
C ARG A 219 -3.58 -22.30 5.58
N GLY A 220 -2.65 -22.48 4.63
CA GLY A 220 -2.51 -23.71 3.86
C GLY A 220 -3.64 -23.93 2.84
N ASP A 221 -4.37 -22.89 2.45
CA ASP A 221 -5.41 -22.94 1.43
C ASP A 221 -4.80 -22.61 0.06
N THR A 222 -4.23 -23.63 -0.58
CA THR A 222 -3.54 -23.47 -1.87
C THR A 222 -4.48 -23.23 -3.03
N GLU A 223 -5.76 -23.63 -2.95
CA GLU A 223 -6.75 -23.43 -4.03
C GLU A 223 -7.13 -21.96 -4.14
N THR A 224 -7.44 -21.31 -3.01
CA THR A 224 -7.73 -19.86 -3.00
C THR A 224 -6.50 -19.06 -3.41
N ALA A 225 -5.30 -19.47 -2.97
CA ALA A 225 -4.05 -18.82 -3.36
C ALA A 225 -3.81 -18.92 -4.87
N ASP A 226 -4.03 -20.09 -5.48
CA ASP A 226 -3.89 -20.31 -6.92
C ASP A 226 -4.90 -19.50 -7.74
N ASP A 227 -6.16 -19.42 -7.31
CA ASP A 227 -7.18 -18.58 -7.98
C ASP A 227 -6.84 -17.08 -7.93
N CYS A 228 -6.31 -16.60 -6.79
CA CYS A 228 -5.80 -15.23 -6.67
C CYS A 228 -4.61 -15.00 -7.62
N MET A 229 -3.74 -15.99 -7.79
CA MET A 229 -2.54 -15.89 -8.63
C MET A 229 -2.85 -15.87 -10.13
N GLY A 230 -3.76 -16.74 -10.58
CA GLY A 230 -4.13 -16.83 -11.99
C GLY A 230 -5.14 -15.77 -12.41
N LYS A 231 -6.38 -15.87 -11.91
CA LYS A 231 -7.48 -14.99 -12.37
C LYS A 231 -7.51 -13.63 -11.69
N GLY A 232 -6.95 -13.52 -10.49
CA GLY A 232 -7.03 -12.29 -9.70
C GLY A 232 -6.23 -11.11 -10.26
N HIS A 233 -5.30 -11.35 -11.19
CA HIS A 233 -4.34 -10.34 -11.66
C HIS A 233 -4.11 -10.30 -13.17
N GLU A 234 -4.25 -11.42 -13.91
CA GLU A 234 -3.94 -11.48 -15.35
C GLU A 234 -4.74 -10.48 -16.20
N SER A 235 -6.00 -10.21 -15.86
CA SER A 235 -6.83 -9.24 -16.60
C SER A 235 -6.47 -7.79 -16.34
N TYR A 236 -5.88 -7.48 -15.18
CA TYR A 236 -5.62 -6.09 -14.73
C TYR A 236 -4.18 -5.63 -14.98
N LEU A 237 -3.30 -6.56 -15.31
CA LEU A 237 -1.91 -6.30 -15.70
C LEU A 237 -1.70 -6.34 -17.22
N ASP A 238 -2.74 -6.64 -18.01
CA ASP A 238 -2.68 -6.50 -19.47
C ASP A 238 -2.57 -5.01 -19.80
N GLY A 239 -1.38 -4.57 -20.26
CA GLY A 239 -0.91 -3.17 -20.33
C GLY A 239 -1.84 -2.16 -21.03
N THR A 240 -2.89 -2.63 -21.69
CA THR A 240 -3.98 -1.81 -22.26
C THR A 240 -4.63 -0.85 -21.25
N THR A 241 -4.71 -1.19 -19.97
CA THR A 241 -5.38 -0.36 -18.95
C THR A 241 -4.51 0.80 -18.43
N LEU A 242 -3.23 0.84 -18.78
CA LEU A 242 -2.24 1.78 -18.24
C LEU A 242 -1.62 2.73 -19.28
N ASP A 243 -1.96 2.59 -20.56
CA ASP A 243 -1.60 3.51 -21.65
C ASP A 243 -1.99 4.98 -21.38
N SER A 244 -2.84 5.19 -20.37
CA SER A 244 -3.51 6.44 -20.06
C SER A 244 -2.89 7.27 -18.94
N ILE A 245 -1.80 6.80 -18.33
CA ILE A 245 -0.88 7.69 -17.60
C ILE A 245 -0.51 8.87 -18.53
N GLY A 246 -0.47 8.70 -19.85
CA GLY A 246 -0.28 9.81 -20.81
C GLY A 246 -1.32 10.89 -20.88
N SER A 247 -2.42 10.74 -20.16
CA SER A 247 -3.43 11.78 -19.99
C SER A 247 -3.26 12.60 -18.69
N TYR A 248 -2.19 12.39 -17.90
CA TYR A 248 -1.84 13.21 -16.71
C TYR A 248 -1.78 14.72 -16.98
N GLY A 249 -1.68 15.15 -18.24
CA GLY A 249 -1.77 16.56 -18.66
C GLY A 249 -2.90 16.89 -19.65
N HIS A 250 -3.75 15.92 -20.00
CA HIS A 250 -4.76 16.05 -21.05
C HIS A 250 -6.18 15.64 -20.63
N SER A 251 -6.37 15.12 -19.41
CA SER A 251 -7.71 14.89 -18.87
C SER A 251 -8.46 16.23 -18.73
N SER A 252 -9.78 16.20 -18.88
CA SER A 252 -10.66 17.36 -18.64
C SER A 252 -10.68 17.80 -17.17
N PHE A 253 -10.10 17.00 -16.27
CA PHE A 253 -9.86 17.29 -14.87
C PHE A 253 -8.48 17.92 -14.66
N ASP A 254 -8.40 18.91 -13.78
CA ASP A 254 -7.12 19.38 -13.26
C ASP A 254 -6.53 18.27 -12.37
N THR A 255 -5.41 17.66 -12.77
CA THR A 255 -4.71 16.64 -11.99
C THR A 255 -4.46 17.09 -10.55
N ALA A 256 -4.23 18.38 -10.30
CA ALA A 256 -4.08 18.89 -8.94
C ALA A 256 -5.39 18.83 -8.14
N GLU A 257 -6.53 19.09 -8.78
CA GLU A 257 -7.86 18.98 -8.15
C GLU A 257 -8.18 17.52 -7.82
N PHE A 258 -7.91 16.59 -8.74
CA PHE A 258 -8.09 15.17 -8.50
C PHE A 258 -7.27 14.68 -7.29
N LEU A 259 -5.99 15.07 -7.21
CA LEU A 259 -5.11 14.67 -6.10
C LEU A 259 -5.60 15.20 -4.76
N VAL A 260 -6.18 16.41 -4.74
CA VAL A 260 -6.71 17.02 -3.52
C VAL A 260 -8.02 16.35 -3.11
N GLU A 261 -8.89 16.04 -4.06
CA GLU A 261 -10.23 15.51 -3.78
C GLU A 261 -10.22 14.00 -3.50
N TYR A 262 -9.49 13.22 -4.29
CA TYR A 262 -9.55 11.75 -4.25
C TYR A 262 -8.26 11.09 -3.74
N GLY A 263 -7.16 11.84 -3.67
CA GLY A 263 -5.84 11.33 -3.29
C GLY A 263 -5.00 10.87 -4.48
N ASP A 264 -3.87 10.24 -4.18
CA ASP A 264 -2.84 9.89 -5.17
C ASP A 264 -3.10 8.53 -5.84
N PRO A 265 -3.54 8.49 -7.11
CA PRO A 265 -3.85 7.25 -7.81
C PRO A 265 -2.59 6.42 -8.12
N ILE A 266 -1.43 7.07 -8.31
CA ILE A 266 -0.17 6.36 -8.57
C ILE A 266 0.27 5.62 -7.32
N THR A 267 0.23 6.28 -6.16
CA THR A 267 0.58 5.62 -4.90
C THR A 267 -0.36 4.44 -4.61
N ALA A 268 -1.67 4.57 -4.89
CA ALA A 268 -2.62 3.46 -4.73
C ALA A 268 -2.28 2.28 -5.67
N PHE A 269 -2.04 2.57 -6.95
CA PHE A 269 -1.66 1.56 -7.95
C PHE A 269 -0.37 0.83 -7.56
N LEU A 270 0.69 1.59 -7.24
CA LEU A 270 1.98 1.02 -6.83
C LEU A 270 1.88 0.22 -5.54
N GLY A 271 1.02 0.63 -4.60
CA GLY A 271 0.72 -0.15 -3.40
C GLY A 271 0.14 -1.53 -3.72
N GLY A 272 -0.75 -1.62 -4.71
CA GLY A 272 -1.27 -2.88 -5.23
C GLY A 272 -0.18 -3.75 -5.84
N ILE A 273 0.67 -3.18 -6.70
CA ILE A 273 1.79 -3.91 -7.32
C ILE A 273 2.79 -4.41 -6.26
N SER A 274 3.14 -3.60 -5.27
CA SER A 274 4.00 -4.03 -4.16
C SER A 274 3.39 -5.18 -3.36
N ALA A 275 2.08 -5.15 -3.10
CA ALA A 275 1.40 -6.26 -2.43
C ALA A 275 1.43 -7.54 -3.27
N LEU A 276 1.26 -7.41 -4.59
CA LEU A 276 1.36 -8.54 -5.51
C LEU A 276 2.77 -9.15 -5.53
N ILE A 277 3.82 -8.33 -5.63
CA ILE A 277 5.21 -8.82 -5.57
C ILE A 277 5.43 -9.62 -4.28
N ALA A 278 5.05 -9.06 -3.13
CA ALA A 278 5.18 -9.72 -1.83
C ALA A 278 4.36 -11.03 -1.74
N PHE A 279 3.17 -11.08 -2.34
CA PHE A 279 2.38 -12.29 -2.43
C PHE A 279 3.07 -13.37 -3.27
N VAL A 280 3.60 -13.00 -4.45
CA VAL A 280 4.32 -13.93 -5.34
C VAL A 280 5.59 -14.48 -4.67
N GLU A 281 6.32 -13.66 -3.92
CA GLU A 281 7.47 -14.10 -3.11
C GLU A 281 7.03 -15.12 -2.05
N ALA A 282 5.95 -14.85 -1.31
CA ALA A 282 5.44 -15.74 -0.27
C ALA A 282 4.83 -17.04 -0.81
N ALA A 283 4.51 -17.09 -2.10
CA ALA A 283 3.86 -18.21 -2.76
C ALA A 283 4.78 -19.36 -3.16
N ASP A 284 5.87 -19.56 -2.42
CA ASP A 284 6.82 -20.64 -2.66
C ASP A 284 6.21 -22.04 -2.85
N PRO A 285 5.11 -22.42 -2.15
CA PRO A 285 4.45 -23.71 -2.39
C PRO A 285 3.75 -23.85 -3.75
N LEU A 286 3.64 -22.80 -4.56
CA LEU A 286 2.92 -22.75 -5.83
C LEU A 286 3.88 -22.82 -7.03
N ASP A 287 3.33 -22.96 -8.24
CA ASP A 287 4.10 -23.19 -9.46
C ASP A 287 5.11 -22.05 -9.73
N GLY A 288 6.39 -22.40 -9.75
CA GLY A 288 7.49 -21.45 -9.97
C GLY A 288 7.38 -20.75 -11.32
N ASP A 289 6.97 -21.45 -12.37
CA ASP A 289 6.82 -20.88 -13.72
C ASP A 289 5.70 -19.83 -13.76
N GLN A 290 4.59 -20.07 -13.07
CA GLN A 290 3.48 -19.11 -12.94
C GLN A 290 3.92 -17.86 -12.19
N ARG A 291 4.61 -18.02 -11.06
CA ARG A 291 5.17 -16.92 -10.25
C ARG A 291 6.13 -16.06 -11.08
N LEU A 292 7.05 -16.69 -11.82
CA LEU A 292 7.99 -16.02 -12.74
C LEU A 292 7.25 -15.29 -13.87
N GLY A 293 6.19 -15.90 -14.42
CA GLY A 293 5.34 -15.29 -15.44
C GLY A 293 4.70 -13.98 -14.97
N ILE A 294 4.14 -13.98 -13.76
CA ILE A 294 3.52 -12.79 -13.15
C ILE A 294 4.56 -11.70 -12.91
N LEU A 295 5.71 -12.02 -12.31
CA LEU A 295 6.79 -11.03 -12.10
C LEU A 295 7.30 -10.44 -13.42
N SER A 296 7.38 -11.25 -14.47
CA SER A 296 7.76 -10.76 -15.80
C SER A 296 6.74 -9.75 -16.34
N GLN A 297 5.43 -10.03 -16.22
CA GLN A 297 4.36 -9.12 -16.63
C GLN A 297 4.38 -7.82 -15.81
N VAL A 298 4.51 -7.92 -14.48
CA VAL A 298 4.63 -6.76 -13.59
C VAL A 298 5.83 -5.89 -13.99
N ASN A 299 6.98 -6.50 -14.26
CA ASN A 299 8.19 -5.76 -14.64
C ASN A 299 8.04 -5.09 -16.01
N GLU A 300 7.36 -5.72 -16.97
CA GLU A 300 7.03 -5.11 -18.27
C GLU A 300 6.12 -3.90 -18.10
N VAL A 301 5.02 -4.05 -17.37
CA VAL A 301 4.08 -2.97 -17.05
C VAL A 301 4.81 -1.79 -16.38
N LEU A 302 5.59 -2.05 -15.33
CA LEU A 302 6.29 -0.99 -14.61
C LEU A 302 7.35 -0.29 -15.47
N ALA A 303 8.01 -1.01 -16.39
CA ALA A 303 8.97 -0.42 -17.31
C ALA A 303 8.28 0.55 -18.29
N GLU A 304 7.13 0.17 -18.85
CA GLU A 304 6.30 1.02 -19.69
C GLU A 304 5.84 2.27 -18.92
N GLN A 305 5.35 2.10 -17.69
CA GLN A 305 4.92 3.23 -16.85
C GLN A 305 6.07 4.17 -16.50
N THR A 306 7.26 3.63 -16.27
CA THR A 306 8.47 4.43 -16.00
C THR A 306 8.82 5.29 -17.21
N GLU A 307 8.90 4.69 -18.40
CA GLU A 307 9.21 5.41 -19.64
C GLU A 307 8.16 6.50 -19.92
N HIS A 308 6.89 6.15 -19.69
CA HIS A 308 5.78 7.05 -19.89
C HIS A 308 5.85 8.28 -18.97
N LEU A 309 5.91 8.07 -17.65
CA LEU A 309 5.94 9.16 -16.68
C LEU A 309 7.14 10.07 -16.92
N GLU A 310 8.32 9.51 -17.22
CA GLU A 310 9.48 10.32 -17.56
C GLU A 310 9.27 11.15 -18.84
N GLY A 311 8.61 10.58 -19.84
CA GLY A 311 8.24 11.29 -21.06
C GLY A 311 7.36 12.50 -20.74
N GLU A 312 6.35 12.33 -19.91
CA GLU A 312 5.42 13.42 -19.53
C GLU A 312 6.09 14.50 -18.67
N LEU A 313 6.88 14.10 -17.66
CA LEU A 313 7.64 15.05 -16.84
C LEU A 313 8.65 15.86 -17.66
N LYS A 314 9.17 15.32 -18.77
CA LYS A 314 10.07 16.03 -19.71
C LYS A 314 9.33 16.97 -20.66
N LYS A 315 8.11 16.64 -21.09
CA LYS A 315 7.32 17.42 -22.07
C LYS A 315 6.61 18.62 -21.45
N ASN A 316 6.18 18.50 -20.19
CA ASN A 316 5.15 19.38 -19.65
C ASN A 316 5.74 20.53 -18.82
N ASP A 317 5.98 21.69 -19.45
CA ASP A 317 6.38 22.94 -18.76
C ASP A 317 5.36 23.40 -17.69
N ASN A 318 4.12 22.88 -17.74
CA ASN A 318 3.08 23.19 -16.75
C ASN A 318 3.22 22.40 -15.43
N PHE A 319 3.88 21.23 -15.41
CA PHE A 319 4.33 20.60 -14.15
C PHE A 319 5.32 21.52 -13.40
N GLY A 320 5.98 22.45 -14.11
CA GLY A 320 6.92 23.42 -13.54
C GLY A 320 6.33 24.76 -13.10
N LYS A 321 5.02 25.02 -13.28
CA LYS A 321 4.40 26.31 -12.86
C LYS A 321 3.85 26.27 -11.44
N ASP A 322 3.36 25.11 -11.00
CA ASP A 322 2.99 24.86 -9.61
C ASP A 322 4.01 23.93 -8.97
N GLY A 323 4.87 24.47 -8.09
CA GLY A 323 5.98 23.73 -7.47
C GLY A 323 5.55 22.45 -6.74
N LYS A 324 4.28 22.33 -6.34
CA LYS A 324 3.71 21.13 -5.71
C LYS A 324 3.61 19.94 -6.67
N LEU A 325 3.19 20.16 -7.91
CA LEU A 325 3.10 19.08 -8.91
C LEU A 325 4.49 18.60 -9.34
N GLN A 326 5.48 19.50 -9.36
CA GLN A 326 6.87 19.12 -9.62
C GLN A 326 7.44 18.23 -8.50
N GLU A 327 7.20 18.58 -7.24
CA GLU A 327 7.62 17.76 -6.09
C GLU A 327 6.92 16.39 -6.10
N GLN A 328 5.62 16.36 -6.41
CA GLN A 328 4.84 15.13 -6.55
C GLN A 328 5.35 14.26 -7.70
N GLY A 329 5.70 14.85 -8.85
CA GLY A 329 6.29 14.13 -9.98
C GLY A 329 7.61 13.43 -9.63
N LYS A 330 8.47 14.09 -8.84
CA LYS A 330 9.70 13.46 -8.32
C LYS A 330 9.43 12.32 -7.35
N LYS A 331 8.41 12.49 -6.49
CA LYS A 331 7.95 11.43 -5.60
C LYS A 331 7.51 10.21 -6.39
N TRP A 332 6.69 10.38 -7.43
CA TRP A 332 6.26 9.29 -8.31
C TRP A 332 7.43 8.62 -9.03
N GLN A 333 8.41 9.39 -9.55
CA GLN A 333 9.61 8.81 -10.15
C GLN A 333 10.37 7.90 -9.18
N PHE A 334 10.52 8.34 -7.93
CA PHE A 334 11.14 7.52 -6.90
C PHE A 334 10.30 6.27 -6.58
N GLU A 335 8.99 6.42 -6.34
CA GLU A 335 8.10 5.32 -5.97
C GLU A 335 8.05 4.25 -7.06
N ILE A 336 7.87 4.64 -8.33
CA ILE A 336 7.91 3.70 -9.46
C ILE A 336 9.27 3.01 -9.52
N SER A 337 10.37 3.76 -9.42
CA SER A 337 11.71 3.17 -9.48
C SER A 337 11.98 2.19 -8.32
N ALA A 338 11.40 2.43 -7.15
CA ALA A 338 11.52 1.53 -6.01
C ALA A 338 10.73 0.23 -6.25
N VAL A 339 9.49 0.31 -6.76
CA VAL A 339 8.69 -0.88 -7.06
C VAL A 339 9.27 -1.68 -8.24
N VAL A 340 9.83 -1.02 -9.26
CA VAL A 340 10.59 -1.68 -10.34
C VAL A 340 11.77 -2.46 -9.77
N ALA A 341 12.52 -1.85 -8.85
CA ALA A 341 13.66 -2.50 -8.23
C ALA A 341 13.24 -3.73 -7.41
N ASP A 342 12.12 -3.65 -6.70
CA ASP A 342 11.54 -4.75 -5.93
C ASP A 342 11.11 -5.91 -6.84
N GLY A 343 10.39 -5.64 -7.92
CA GLY A 343 9.95 -6.67 -8.87
C GLY A 343 11.11 -7.36 -9.60
N LEU A 344 12.16 -6.60 -9.95
CA LEU A 344 13.37 -7.17 -10.55
C LEU A 344 14.20 -7.97 -9.55
N LEU A 345 14.26 -7.55 -8.29
CA LEU A 345 14.94 -8.30 -7.23
C LEU A 345 14.22 -9.62 -6.96
N ALA A 346 12.89 -9.61 -6.81
CA ALA A 346 12.09 -10.81 -6.62
C ALA A 346 12.28 -11.80 -7.78
N GLN A 347 12.24 -11.32 -9.02
CA GLN A 347 12.48 -12.14 -10.21
C GLN A 347 13.90 -12.71 -10.23
N PHE A 348 14.89 -11.92 -9.82
CA PHE A 348 16.27 -12.35 -9.75
C PHE A 348 16.47 -13.47 -8.72
N VAL A 349 15.95 -13.32 -7.50
CA VAL A 349 16.03 -14.33 -6.44
C VAL A 349 15.42 -15.65 -6.92
N MET A 350 14.23 -15.61 -7.50
CA MET A 350 13.58 -16.82 -8.04
C MET A 350 14.37 -17.53 -9.15
N LEU A 351 15.03 -16.76 -10.02
CA LEU A 351 15.89 -17.33 -11.06
C LEU A 351 17.16 -17.94 -10.47
N GLU A 352 17.69 -17.37 -9.39
CA GLU A 352 18.84 -17.91 -8.67
C GLU A 352 18.46 -19.20 -7.93
N ASP A 353 17.33 -19.23 -7.22
CA ASP A 353 16.78 -20.44 -6.60
C ASP A 353 16.60 -21.58 -7.64
N SER A 354 16.12 -21.23 -8.84
CA SER A 354 15.98 -22.19 -9.95
C SER A 354 17.32 -22.73 -10.45
N VAL A 355 18.37 -21.90 -10.46
CA VAL A 355 19.73 -22.31 -10.82
C VAL A 355 20.34 -23.21 -9.75
N GLU A 356 20.14 -22.88 -8.47
CA GLU A 356 20.58 -23.71 -7.34
C GLU A 356 19.88 -25.07 -7.39
N ALA A 357 18.56 -25.12 -7.56
CA ALA A 357 17.81 -26.37 -7.69
C ALA A 357 18.25 -27.22 -8.91
N GLU A 358 18.65 -26.59 -10.03
CA GLU A 358 19.08 -27.29 -11.25
C GLU A 358 20.50 -27.87 -11.12
N PHE A 359 21.44 -27.15 -10.52
CA PHE A 359 22.88 -27.50 -10.57
C PHE A 359 23.51 -27.82 -9.22
N ARG A 360 22.87 -27.44 -8.12
CA ARG A 360 23.31 -27.64 -6.74
C ARG A 360 22.12 -28.09 -5.86
N PRO A 361 21.36 -29.13 -6.26
CA PRO A 361 20.22 -29.58 -5.46
C PRO A 361 20.72 -30.02 -4.08
N ASP A 362 19.99 -29.63 -3.03
CA ASP A 362 20.25 -30.12 -1.68
C ASP A 362 20.30 -31.65 -1.71
N GLU A 363 21.43 -32.24 -1.29
CA GLU A 363 21.50 -33.68 -1.09
C GLU A 363 20.48 -34.05 0.00
N ASP A 364 19.59 -35.00 -0.28
CA ASP A 364 18.54 -35.46 0.64
C ASP A 364 19.05 -35.52 2.10
N GLU A 365 18.29 -34.93 3.04
CA GLU A 365 18.55 -34.93 4.50
C GLU A 365 18.78 -36.32 5.13
N ASP A 366 18.65 -37.40 4.35
CA ASP A 366 18.97 -38.78 4.72
C ASP A 366 20.48 -39.12 4.62
N ALA A 367 21.34 -38.19 4.22
CA ALA A 367 22.79 -38.32 4.30
C ALA A 367 23.31 -38.12 5.75
N GLU A 368 22.79 -38.91 6.70
CA GLU A 368 23.44 -39.13 8.00
C GLU A 368 24.77 -39.89 7.77
N ASN A 369 25.82 -39.17 7.38
CA ASN A 369 27.23 -39.40 7.71
C ASN A 369 28.11 -38.68 6.67
N GLU A 370 28.46 -37.42 6.91
CA GLU A 370 29.84 -36.91 6.78
C GLU A 370 30.02 -35.76 7.79
N GLU A 371 30.29 -36.13 9.05
CA GLU A 371 31.00 -35.22 9.97
C GLU A 371 32.40 -34.99 9.35
N ASP A 372 32.75 -33.72 9.07
CA ASP A 372 34.03 -33.21 8.55
C ASP A 372 34.16 -32.94 7.03
N GLY A 373 33.20 -32.24 6.41
CA GLY A 373 33.36 -31.66 5.07
C GLY A 373 32.98 -30.19 5.01
N GLU A 374 33.96 -29.29 4.84
CA GLU A 374 33.70 -28.03 4.12
C GLU A 374 33.21 -28.44 2.73
N GLY A 375 31.89 -28.54 2.53
CA GLY A 375 31.31 -29.02 1.28
C GLY A 375 31.84 -28.17 0.13
N GLU A 376 32.60 -28.80 -0.77
CA GLU A 376 33.16 -28.16 -1.95
C GLU A 376 31.97 -27.71 -2.81
N VAL A 377 31.68 -26.41 -2.84
CA VAL A 377 30.56 -25.85 -3.60
C VAL A 377 30.73 -26.24 -5.06
N THR A 378 29.78 -27.02 -5.59
CA THR A 378 29.81 -27.49 -6.97
C THR A 378 29.86 -26.28 -7.92
N PRO A 379 30.86 -26.18 -8.81
CA PRO A 379 30.93 -25.08 -9.77
C PRO A 379 29.74 -25.08 -10.73
N LEU A 380 29.13 -23.91 -10.93
CA LEU A 380 28.05 -23.70 -11.90
C LEU A 380 28.59 -23.78 -13.34
N PRO A 381 27.79 -24.33 -14.28
CA PRO A 381 28.08 -24.25 -15.69
C PRO A 381 27.79 -22.83 -16.21
N VAL A 382 28.80 -21.95 -16.17
CA VAL A 382 28.68 -20.52 -16.55
C VAL A 382 28.14 -20.25 -17.96
N ASP A 383 28.19 -21.25 -18.84
CA ASP A 383 27.65 -21.18 -20.20
C ASP A 383 26.17 -21.57 -20.31
N ALA A 384 25.58 -22.15 -19.26
CA ALA A 384 24.16 -22.53 -19.23
C ALA A 384 23.27 -21.28 -19.33
N GLU A 385 22.18 -21.39 -20.08
CA GLU A 385 21.26 -20.27 -20.31
C GLU A 385 20.55 -19.84 -19.03
N SER A 386 20.23 -20.77 -18.11
CA SER A 386 19.65 -20.45 -16.79
C SER A 386 20.61 -19.60 -15.93
N VAL A 387 21.90 -19.98 -15.87
CA VAL A 387 22.93 -19.21 -15.15
C VAL A 387 23.15 -17.82 -15.78
N LYS A 388 23.18 -17.72 -17.12
CA LYS A 388 23.28 -16.43 -17.81
C LYS A 388 22.06 -15.56 -17.55
N GLY A 389 20.86 -16.13 -17.63
CA GLY A 389 19.60 -15.44 -17.36
C GLY A 389 19.55 -14.88 -15.94
N ALA A 390 19.93 -15.68 -14.94
CA ALA A 390 20.01 -15.24 -13.54
C ALA A 390 21.04 -14.10 -13.36
N ARG A 391 22.23 -14.20 -14.01
CA ARG A 391 23.23 -13.12 -13.97
C ARG A 391 22.75 -11.82 -14.64
N GLU A 392 22.02 -11.92 -15.75
CA GLU A 392 21.44 -10.75 -16.42
C GLU A 392 20.34 -10.11 -15.56
N ALA A 393 19.47 -10.92 -14.95
CA ALA A 393 18.44 -10.46 -14.02
C ALA A 393 19.05 -9.77 -12.80
N GLY A 394 20.09 -10.36 -12.19
CA GLY A 394 20.78 -9.78 -11.05
C GLY A 394 21.42 -8.43 -11.36
N GLN A 395 22.04 -8.27 -12.54
CA GLN A 395 22.57 -6.98 -12.96
C GLN A 395 21.46 -5.94 -13.16
N LYS A 396 20.33 -6.32 -13.76
CA LYS A 396 19.16 -5.42 -13.92
C LYS A 396 18.60 -4.98 -12.56
N ALA A 397 18.47 -5.90 -11.61
CA ALA A 397 18.01 -5.59 -10.25
C ALA A 397 18.97 -4.62 -9.54
N ILE A 398 20.27 -4.89 -9.59
CA ILE A 398 21.31 -4.00 -9.03
C ILE A 398 21.25 -2.60 -9.64
N ASP A 399 21.12 -2.50 -10.97
CA ASP A 399 21.05 -1.22 -11.67
C ASP A 399 19.77 -0.44 -11.30
N ALA A 400 18.63 -1.13 -11.16
CA ALA A 400 17.37 -0.53 -10.73
C ALA A 400 17.42 -0.03 -9.28
N LEU A 401 18.00 -0.81 -8.35
CA LEU A 401 18.22 -0.41 -6.96
C LEU A 401 19.15 0.81 -6.86
N ARG A 402 20.22 0.85 -7.64
CA ARG A 402 21.11 2.04 -7.70
C ARG A 402 20.36 3.27 -8.20
N ARG A 403 19.49 3.10 -9.20
CA ARG A 403 18.63 4.19 -9.70
C ARG A 403 17.66 4.69 -8.64
N SER A 404 16.96 3.83 -7.92
CA SER A 404 16.01 4.24 -6.88
C SER A 404 16.72 5.00 -5.74
N ILE A 405 17.91 4.55 -5.35
CA ILE A 405 18.76 5.25 -4.37
C ILE A 405 19.12 6.65 -4.87
N ASN A 406 19.54 6.80 -6.13
CA ASN A 406 19.89 8.12 -6.67
C ASN A 406 18.68 9.07 -6.69
N LEU A 407 17.50 8.58 -7.10
CA LEU A 407 16.29 9.40 -7.16
C LEU A 407 15.82 9.85 -5.77
N SER A 408 15.99 9.01 -4.75
CA SER A 408 15.61 9.38 -3.37
C SER A 408 16.32 10.65 -2.88
N ALA A 409 17.53 10.93 -3.35
CA ALA A 409 18.30 12.12 -2.99
C ALA A 409 17.67 13.43 -3.52
N GLU A 410 16.76 13.34 -4.48
CA GLU A 410 16.08 14.48 -5.09
C GLU A 410 14.77 14.88 -4.39
N LEU A 411 14.33 14.09 -3.40
CA LEU A 411 13.09 14.31 -2.67
C LEU A 411 13.24 15.37 -1.55
N PRO A 412 12.16 16.10 -1.22
CA PRO A 412 12.22 17.26 -0.32
C PRO A 412 12.34 16.93 1.19
N ASP A 413 11.85 15.79 1.67
CA ASP A 413 11.93 15.42 3.10
C ASP A 413 13.16 14.58 3.43
N ALA A 414 14.21 15.24 3.93
CA ALA A 414 15.48 14.60 4.28
C ALA A 414 15.38 13.44 5.30
N LYS A 415 14.36 13.39 6.16
CA LYS A 415 14.23 12.30 7.16
C LYS A 415 13.54 11.08 6.56
N GLN A 416 12.45 11.29 5.83
CA GLN A 416 11.78 10.21 5.08
C GLN A 416 12.74 9.63 4.02
N VAL A 417 13.48 10.50 3.32
CA VAL A 417 14.52 10.12 2.36
C VAL A 417 15.54 9.17 2.96
N LYS A 418 16.07 9.44 4.16
CA LYS A 418 17.04 8.54 4.80
C LYS A 418 16.47 7.16 5.10
N THR A 419 15.21 7.09 5.51
CA THR A 419 14.55 5.81 5.84
C THR A 419 14.34 4.99 4.57
N LEU A 420 13.85 5.64 3.52
CA LEU A 420 13.66 5.04 2.20
C LEU A 420 14.99 4.61 1.58
N GLN A 421 16.03 5.44 1.67
CA GLN A 421 17.39 5.11 1.23
C GLN A 421 17.92 3.87 1.94
N LEU A 422 17.83 3.83 3.27
CA LEU A 422 18.31 2.69 4.04
C LEU A 422 17.61 1.39 3.62
N ALA A 423 16.30 1.43 3.37
CA ALA A 423 15.57 0.27 2.87
C ALA A 423 16.08 -0.20 1.50
N GLN A 424 16.33 0.73 0.57
CA GLN A 424 16.88 0.41 -0.75
C GLN A 424 18.33 -0.10 -0.67
N TYR A 425 19.16 0.43 0.24
CA TYR A 425 20.51 -0.08 0.48
C TYR A 425 20.52 -1.51 1.03
N LYS A 426 19.57 -1.88 1.90
CA LYS A 426 19.42 -3.27 2.38
C LYS A 426 19.08 -4.23 1.25
N LYS A 427 18.16 -3.83 0.37
CA LYS A 427 17.80 -4.60 -0.83
C LYS A 427 18.99 -4.72 -1.80
N LEU A 428 19.78 -3.66 -1.93
CA LEU A 428 21.02 -3.69 -2.72
C LEU A 428 22.07 -4.61 -2.11
N GLU A 429 22.20 -4.64 -0.79
CA GLU A 429 23.05 -5.62 -0.08
C GLU A 429 22.61 -7.05 -0.39
N GLU A 430 21.32 -7.35 -0.23
CA GLU A 430 20.71 -8.65 -0.56
C GLU A 430 20.97 -9.04 -2.02
N ALA A 431 20.72 -8.13 -2.97
CA ALA A 431 20.98 -8.38 -4.38
C ALA A 431 22.45 -8.77 -4.63
N TYR A 432 23.41 -8.11 -3.98
CA TYR A 432 24.83 -8.47 -4.11
C TYR A 432 25.19 -9.81 -3.45
N LEU A 433 24.55 -10.16 -2.34
CA LEU A 433 24.75 -11.46 -1.69
C LEU A 433 24.28 -12.59 -2.60
N VAL A 434 23.05 -12.49 -3.13
CA VAL A 434 22.50 -13.47 -4.10
C VAL A 434 23.34 -13.49 -5.38
N TYR A 435 23.73 -12.31 -5.89
CA TYR A 435 24.58 -12.23 -7.08
C TYR A 435 25.95 -12.88 -6.90
N SER A 436 26.51 -12.85 -5.69
CA SER A 436 27.78 -13.51 -5.40
C SER A 436 27.70 -15.04 -5.50
N ALA A 437 26.55 -15.64 -5.19
CA ALA A 437 26.34 -17.09 -5.25
C ALA A 437 26.45 -17.66 -6.68
N LEU A 438 26.19 -16.81 -7.69
CA LEU A 438 26.30 -17.15 -9.11
C LEU A 438 27.74 -17.17 -9.64
N PHE A 439 28.75 -16.89 -8.82
CA PHE A 439 30.16 -16.98 -9.18
C PHE A 439 30.78 -18.28 -8.65
N ASN A 440 31.63 -18.90 -9.47
CA ASN A 440 32.34 -20.09 -9.04
C ASN A 440 33.50 -19.73 -8.12
N PRO A 441 33.90 -20.61 -7.18
CA PRO A 441 35.02 -20.35 -6.27
C PRO A 441 36.36 -20.06 -6.98
N ASP A 442 36.53 -20.51 -8.22
CA ASP A 442 37.72 -20.27 -9.03
C ASP A 442 37.70 -18.91 -9.77
N ASP A 443 36.55 -18.22 -9.82
CA ASP A 443 36.43 -16.85 -10.33
C ASP A 443 36.77 -15.82 -9.25
N VAL A 444 38.06 -15.80 -8.88
CA VAL A 444 38.60 -14.91 -7.84
C VAL A 444 38.42 -13.43 -8.20
N GLU A 445 38.48 -13.08 -9.49
CA GLU A 445 38.33 -11.69 -9.94
C GLU A 445 36.87 -11.22 -9.87
N GLY A 446 35.94 -12.04 -10.35
CA GLY A 446 34.51 -11.78 -10.28
C GLY A 446 34.01 -11.69 -8.84
N THR A 447 34.37 -12.68 -8.02
CA THR A 447 34.00 -12.75 -6.59
C THR A 447 34.50 -11.51 -5.85
N LYS A 448 35.78 -11.19 -5.99
CA LYS A 448 36.36 -10.00 -5.33
C LYS A 448 35.69 -8.70 -5.76
N LYS A 449 35.36 -8.55 -7.04
CA LYS A 449 34.66 -7.35 -7.52
C LYS A 449 33.30 -7.19 -6.85
N VAL A 450 32.54 -8.28 -6.71
CA VAL A 450 31.24 -8.27 -6.03
C VAL A 450 31.41 -7.96 -4.54
N GLU A 451 32.40 -8.55 -3.87
CA GLU A 451 32.72 -8.26 -2.46
C GLU A 451 33.12 -6.79 -2.22
N ASP A 452 33.96 -6.23 -3.11
CA ASP A 452 34.39 -4.83 -3.04
C ASP A 452 33.18 -3.87 -3.18
N GLU A 453 32.26 -4.17 -4.11
CA GLU A 453 31.01 -3.41 -4.30
C GLU A 453 30.06 -3.58 -3.10
N LEU A 454 29.90 -4.79 -2.58
CA LEU A 454 29.11 -5.08 -1.38
C LEU A 454 29.63 -4.31 -0.16
N ALA A 455 30.95 -4.29 0.05
CA ALA A 455 31.58 -3.51 1.12
C ALA A 455 31.30 -2.01 0.95
N GLN A 456 31.36 -1.51 -0.28
CA GLN A 456 31.04 -0.11 -0.58
C GLN A 456 29.55 0.20 -0.31
N VAL A 457 28.64 -0.70 -0.67
CA VAL A 457 27.19 -0.59 -0.38
C VAL A 457 26.94 -0.54 1.13
N ARG A 458 27.57 -1.43 1.91
CA ARG A 458 27.44 -1.43 3.38
C ARG A 458 27.90 -0.11 3.98
N LYS A 459 29.03 0.40 3.51
CA LYS A 459 29.58 1.68 3.93
C LYS A 459 28.67 2.86 3.59
N ASP A 460 28.19 2.93 2.35
CA ASP A 460 27.34 4.03 1.87
C ASP A 460 25.95 4.00 2.52
N GLY A 461 25.41 2.82 2.77
CA GLY A 461 24.14 2.61 3.46
C GLY A 461 24.22 2.74 4.99
N GLY A 462 25.42 2.80 5.57
CA GLY A 462 25.61 2.76 7.03
C GLY A 462 25.17 1.43 7.65
N LEU A 463 25.35 0.33 6.92
CA LEU A 463 25.01 -1.05 7.31
C LEU A 463 26.20 -1.79 7.93
N GLU A 464 27.35 -1.12 8.10
CA GLU A 464 28.48 -1.67 8.84
C GLU A 464 28.02 -2.03 10.26
N VAL A 465 28.16 -3.30 10.63
CA VAL A 465 27.99 -3.73 12.01
C VAL A 465 29.09 -3.03 12.79
N GLU A 466 28.74 -2.16 13.75
CA GLU A 466 29.71 -1.76 14.77
C GLU A 466 30.15 -3.05 15.45
N GLU A 467 31.31 -3.59 15.08
CA GLU A 467 31.98 -4.60 15.87
C GLU A 467 32.08 -4.01 17.27
N ALA A 468 31.23 -4.52 18.17
CA ALA A 468 31.23 -4.14 19.56
C ALA A 468 32.64 -4.41 20.07
N GLY A 469 33.43 -3.34 20.17
CA GLY A 469 34.83 -3.41 20.49
C GLY A 469 35.01 -4.16 21.79
N GLU A 470 35.40 -5.43 21.67
CA GLU A 470 36.01 -6.19 22.73
C GLU A 470 37.36 -5.53 22.98
N LYS A 471 37.35 -4.45 23.76
CA LYS A 471 38.56 -3.97 24.44
C LYS A 471 38.87 -4.99 25.52
N THR A 472 39.59 -6.04 25.12
CA THR A 472 40.49 -6.75 26.01
C THR A 472 41.49 -5.74 26.57
N GLU A 473 41.18 -5.22 27.77
CA GLU A 473 42.17 -4.60 28.65
C GLU A 473 43.10 -5.71 29.15
N GLU A 474 44.13 -6.02 28.38
CA GLU A 474 45.35 -6.66 28.91
C GLU A 474 46.53 -5.68 28.78
N GLU A 475 47.27 -5.58 29.89
CA GLU A 475 48.56 -4.91 30.09
C GLU A 475 48.52 -3.37 30.21
N GLU A 476 49.06 -2.69 31.22
CA GLU A 476 50.21 -2.99 32.08
C GLU A 476 50.00 -2.40 33.48
N GLY A 477 50.14 -3.23 34.51
CA GLY A 477 50.25 -2.82 35.90
C GLY A 477 51.45 -3.48 36.57
N GLU A 478 52.64 -3.20 36.05
CA GLU A 478 53.91 -3.62 36.66
C GLU A 478 54.05 -2.99 38.06
N GLU A 479 54.29 -3.86 39.04
CA GLU A 479 54.74 -3.52 40.39
C GLU A 479 55.93 -2.55 40.39
N LYS A 480 55.86 -1.51 41.23
CA LYS A 480 57.02 -1.09 42.05
C LYS A 480 56.60 -0.16 43.20
N ASN A 481 56.93 -0.66 44.40
CA ASN A 481 57.10 -0.02 45.72
C ASN A 481 55.91 0.05 46.67
#